data_AF-A0A1A7YLN5-F1
#
_entry.id   AF-A0A1A7YLN5-F1
#
_cell.length_a   1.000
_cell.length_b   1.000
_cell.length_c   1.000
_cell.angle_alpha   90.00
_cell.angle_beta   90.00
_cell.angle_gamma   90.00
#
_symmetry.space_group_name_H-M   'P 1'
#
loop_
_entity.id
_entity.type
_entity.pdbx_description
1 polymer ?
#
loop_
_entity_poly.entity_id
_entity_poly.type
_entity_poly.pdbx_seq_one_letter_code
_entity_poly.pdbx_strand_id
1 'polypeptide(L)'
;DLSQSGSVRCKLLLYETLVKHYSNRPPLLPQPMAGVYTAISDLLVNAKLDEALEALQLCLKLLPRSSREEMRRLLTFMSLAADPQ
;
A
#
# COMPACT_ATOMS: atom_id res chain seq x y z
N ASP A 1 1.09 -24.01 17.77
CA ASP A 1 0.57 -22.72 18.25
C ASP A 1 1.57 -21.61 18.56
N LEU A 2 2.66 -21.83 19.31
CA LEU A 2 3.62 -20.75 19.69
C LEU A 2 4.25 -19.99 18.51
N SER A 3 4.47 -20.65 17.37
CA SER A 3 5.05 -20.04 16.16
C SER A 3 4.10 -19.03 15.48
N GLN A 4 2.78 -19.29 15.49
CA GLN A 4 1.79 -18.35 14.93
C GLN A 4 1.67 -17.09 15.79
N SER A 5 1.69 -17.22 17.12
CA SER A 5 1.67 -16.06 18.03
C SER A 5 2.90 -15.16 17.87
N GLY A 6 4.08 -15.74 17.63
CA GLY A 6 5.30 -14.99 17.30
C GLY A 6 5.16 -14.20 15.99
N SER A 7 4.63 -14.83 14.94
CA SER A 7 4.38 -14.19 13.64
C SER A 7 3.39 -13.01 13.74
N VAL A 8 2.29 -13.18 14.49
CA VAL A 8 1.31 -12.10 14.71
C VAL A 8 1.93 -10.92 15.45
N ARG A 9 2.75 -11.18 16.48
CA ARG A 9 3.43 -10.11 17.23
C ARG A 9 4.41 -9.33 16.35
N CYS A 10 5.18 -10.01 15.51
CA CYS A 10 6.09 -9.36 14.56
C CYS A 10 5.33 -8.50 13.53
N LYS A 11 4.20 -8.99 13.00
CA LYS A 11 3.34 -8.22 12.08
C LYS A 11 2.77 -6.95 12.72
N LEU A 12 2.37 -7.03 14.00
CA LEU A 12 1.92 -5.85 14.76
C LEU A 12 3.03 -4.82 14.95
N LEU A 13 4.23 -5.24 15.35
CA LEU A 13 5.39 -4.34 15.51
C LEU A 13 5.78 -3.66 14.19
N LEU A 14 5.73 -4.40 13.09
CA LEU A 14 5.91 -3.89 11.73
C LEU A 14 4.88 -2.81 11.41
N TYR A 15 3.59 -3.12 11.62
CA TYR A 15 2.50 -2.17 11.39
C TYR A 15 2.67 -0.88 12.21
N GLU A 16 2.91 -1.00 13.53
CA GLU A 16 3.13 0.15 14.42
C GLU A 16 4.32 1.00 13.95
N THR A 17 5.39 0.36 13.50
CA THR A 17 6.58 1.04 12.97
C THR A 17 6.26 1.79 11.67
N LEU A 18 5.52 1.19 10.75
CA LEU A 18 5.10 1.82 9.50
C LEU A 18 4.18 3.02 9.76
N VAL A 19 3.19 2.88 10.65
CA VAL A 19 2.31 3.99 11.06
C VAL A 19 3.15 5.15 11.56
N LYS A 20 4.04 4.91 12.53
CA LYS A 20 4.92 5.96 13.07
C LYS A 20 5.80 6.61 11.99
N HIS A 21 6.30 5.83 11.04
CA HIS A 21 7.17 6.31 9.97
C HIS A 21 6.45 7.24 8.99
N TYR A 22 5.21 6.90 8.60
CA TYR A 22 4.46 7.64 7.59
C TYR A 22 3.55 8.74 8.17
N SER A 23 3.15 8.69 9.45
CA SER A 23 2.28 9.71 10.06
C SER A 23 2.87 11.12 10.05
N ASN A 24 4.21 11.25 10.08
CA ASN A 24 4.89 12.55 10.10
C ASN A 24 5.44 12.97 8.73
N ARG A 25 5.07 12.26 7.65
CA ARG A 25 5.55 12.50 6.29
C ARG A 25 4.40 12.97 5.40
N PRO A 26 4.69 13.65 4.29
CA PRO A 26 3.69 13.90 3.27
C PRO A 26 3.05 12.58 2.81
N PRO A 27 1.72 12.57 2.53
CA PRO A 27 1.04 11.36 2.12
C PRO A 27 1.62 10.85 0.78
N LEU A 28 1.89 9.54 0.72
CA LEU A 28 2.36 8.88 -0.50
C LEU A 28 1.34 8.97 -1.65
N LEU A 29 0.06 9.03 -1.27
CA LEU A 29 -1.09 9.23 -2.15
C LEU A 29 -1.67 10.62 -1.87
N PRO A 30 -1.37 11.63 -2.72
CA PRO A 30 -1.81 13.00 -2.51
C PRO A 30 -3.34 13.13 -2.57
N GLN A 31 -3.90 13.97 -1.68
CA GLN A 31 -5.34 14.24 -1.59
C GLN A 31 -6.00 14.72 -2.89
N PRO A 32 -5.36 15.50 -3.79
CA PRO A 32 -5.99 15.92 -5.04
C PRO A 32 -6.47 14.78 -5.95
N MET A 33 -5.92 13.57 -5.78
CA MET A 33 -6.30 12.37 -6.53
C MET A 33 -7.30 11.48 -5.76
N ALA A 34 -7.88 11.96 -4.65
CA ALA A 34 -8.80 11.16 -3.82
C ALA A 34 -9.95 10.54 -4.62
N GLY A 35 -10.56 11.29 -5.54
CA GLY A 35 -11.62 10.76 -6.41
C GLY A 35 -11.16 9.61 -7.31
N VAL A 36 -9.90 9.63 -7.75
CA VAL A 36 -9.30 8.54 -8.54
C VAL A 36 -9.11 7.30 -7.67
N TYR A 37 -8.64 7.45 -6.43
CA TYR A 37 -8.48 6.32 -5.50
C TYR A 37 -9.83 5.68 -5.15
N THR A 38 -10.88 6.50 -4.96
CA THR A 38 -12.25 6.01 -4.76
C THR A 38 -12.73 5.23 -5.98
N ALA A 39 -12.55 5.77 -7.20
CA ALA A 39 -12.94 5.08 -8.43
C ALA A 39 -12.20 3.74 -8.60
N ILE A 40 -10.90 3.68 -8.31
CA ILE A 40 -10.13 2.43 -8.31
C ILE A 40 -10.70 1.43 -7.28
N SER A 41 -11.04 1.92 -6.08
CA SER A 41 -11.63 1.07 -5.03
C SER A 41 -12.99 0.51 -5.45
N ASP A 42 -13.82 1.32 -6.12
CA ASP A 42 -15.11 0.89 -6.66
C ASP A 42 -14.92 -0.18 -7.74
N LEU A 43 -13.93 -0.02 -8.64
CA LEU A 43 -13.61 -1.05 -9.64
C LEU A 43 -13.21 -2.37 -8.97
N LEU A 44 -12.38 -2.32 -7.92
CA LEU A 44 -11.97 -3.50 -7.16
C LEU A 44 -13.15 -4.20 -6.48
N VAL A 45 -14.05 -3.44 -5.84
CA VAL A 45 -15.25 -3.99 -5.17
C VAL A 45 -16.20 -4.64 -6.19
N ASN A 46 -16.27 -4.11 -7.40
CA ASN A 46 -17.08 -4.65 -8.49
C ASN A 46 -16.37 -5.76 -9.29
N ALA A 47 -15.24 -6.28 -8.80
CA ALA A 47 -14.42 -7.32 -9.43
C ALA A 47 -13.93 -6.98 -10.87
N LYS A 48 -13.83 -5.69 -11.20
CA LYS A 48 -13.30 -5.17 -12.47
C LYS A 48 -11.77 -5.03 -12.37
N LEU A 49 -11.10 -6.17 -12.26
CA LEU A 49 -9.67 -6.22 -11.94
C LEU A 49 -8.78 -5.60 -13.04
N ASP A 50 -9.12 -5.81 -14.32
CA ASP A 50 -8.33 -5.30 -15.43
C ASP A 50 -8.41 -3.76 -15.49
N GLU A 51 -9.61 -3.19 -15.38
CA GLU A 51 -9.81 -1.74 -15.35
C GLU A 51 -9.22 -1.11 -14.08
N ALA A 52 -9.36 -1.77 -12.93
CA ALA A 52 -8.74 -1.32 -11.69
C ALA A 52 -7.22 -1.28 -11.82
N LEU A 53 -6.62 -2.31 -12.44
CA LEU A 53 -5.19 -2.40 -12.65
C LEU A 53 -4.70 -1.30 -13.59
N GLU A 54 -5.39 -1.07 -14.71
CA GLU A 54 -5.03 -0.02 -15.66
C GLU A 54 -5.11 1.38 -15.01
N ALA A 55 -6.22 1.66 -14.32
CA ALA A 55 -6.42 2.93 -13.61
C ALA A 55 -5.36 3.14 -12.53
N LEU A 56 -5.03 2.10 -11.75
CA LEU A 56 -3.98 2.16 -10.74
C LEU A 56 -2.60 2.42 -11.36
N GLN A 57 -2.25 1.72 -12.44
CA GLN A 57 -0.98 1.91 -13.14
C GLN A 57 -0.86 3.34 -13.70
N LEU A 58 -1.92 3.89 -14.29
CA LEU A 58 -1.94 5.27 -14.76
C LEU A 58 -1.80 6.25 -13.59
N CYS A 59 -2.55 6.04 -12.51
CA CYS A 59 -2.48 6.84 -11.30
C CYS A 59 -1.04 6.89 -10.75
N LEU A 60 -0.39 5.73 -10.63
CA LEU A 60 1.00 5.65 -10.21
C LEU A 60 1.95 6.39 -11.15
N LYS A 61 1.74 6.34 -12.47
CA LYS A 61 2.57 7.10 -13.44
C LYS A 61 2.48 8.61 -13.23
N LEU A 62 1.32 9.12 -12.81
CA LEU A 62 1.07 10.56 -12.57
C LEU A 62 1.64 11.07 -11.24
N LEU A 63 1.99 10.18 -10.30
CA LEU A 63 2.57 10.58 -9.01
C LEU A 63 3.98 11.19 -9.17
N PRO A 64 4.37 12.09 -8.24
CA PRO A 64 5.75 12.57 -8.14
C PRO A 64 6.74 11.40 -8.05
N ARG A 65 7.91 11.55 -8.67
CA ARG A 65 8.94 10.49 -8.67
C ARG A 65 9.28 9.97 -7.28
N SER A 66 9.43 10.87 -6.30
CA SER A 66 9.71 10.52 -4.91
C SER A 66 8.62 9.64 -4.29
N SER A 67 7.34 9.99 -4.50
CA SER A 67 6.19 9.21 -4.03
C SER A 67 6.15 7.83 -4.69
N ARG A 68 6.45 7.73 -5.99
CA ARG A 68 6.50 6.44 -6.71
C ARG A 68 7.59 5.51 -6.17
N GLU A 69 8.79 6.04 -5.97
CA GLU A 69 9.92 5.26 -5.43
C GLU A 69 9.64 4.78 -4.00
N GLU A 70 9.05 5.65 -3.17
CA GLU A 70 8.70 5.30 -1.80
C GLU A 70 7.53 4.30 -1.72
N MET A 71 6.50 4.47 -2.54
CA MET A 71 5.41 3.49 -2.65
C MET A 71 5.93 2.12 -3.08
N ARG A 72 6.84 2.06 -4.07
CA ARG A 72 7.47 0.81 -4.49
C ARG A 72 8.26 0.17 -3.34
N ARG A 73 9.03 0.95 -2.58
CA ARG A 73 9.75 0.44 -1.40
C ARG A 73 8.80 -0.14 -0.37
N LEU A 74 7.72 0.58 -0.03
CA LEU A 74 6.71 0.13 0.93
C LEU A 74 6.05 -1.17 0.48
N LEU A 75 5.57 -1.25 -0.76
CA LEU A 75 4.92 -2.45 -1.29
C LEU A 75 5.88 -3.64 -1.35
N THR A 76 7.13 -3.43 -1.74
CA THR A 76 8.16 -4.47 -1.74
C THR A 76 8.39 -4.99 -0.31
N PHE A 77 8.52 -4.08 0.65
CA PHE A 77 8.71 -4.41 2.06
C PHE A 77 7.51 -5.17 2.63
N MET A 78 6.28 -4.73 2.35
CA MET A 78 5.07 -5.41 2.78
C MET A 78 4.94 -6.81 2.15
N SER A 79 5.32 -6.96 0.88
CA SER A 79 5.35 -8.27 0.20
C SER A 79 6.32 -9.22 0.90
N LEU A 80 7.53 -8.76 1.22
CA LEU A 80 8.52 -9.57 1.93
C LEU A 80 8.06 -9.93 3.34
N ALA A 81 7.40 -9.00 4.05
CA ALA A 81 6.88 -9.23 5.39
C ALA A 81 5.62 -10.12 5.44
N ALA A 82 4.90 -10.22 4.33
CA ALA A 82 3.72 -11.08 4.20
C ALA A 82 4.09 -12.54 3.85
N ASP A 83 5.29 -12.77 3.31
CA ASP A 83 5.78 -14.09 2.93
C ASP A 83 5.94 -14.99 4.18
N PRO A 84 5.21 -16.12 4.27
CA PRO A 84 5.23 -16.99 5.44
C PRO A 84 6.42 -17.97 5.50
N GLN A 85 7.44 -17.85 4.65
CA GLN A 85 8.63 -18.72 4.67
C GLN A 85 9.30 -18.80 6.05
#